data_AF-A0A2G8KAH0-F1
#
_entry.id   AF-A0A2G8KAH0-F1
#
_cell.length_a   1.000
_cell.length_b   1.000
_cell.length_c   1.000
_cell.angle_alpha   90.00
_cell.angle_beta   90.00
_cell.angle_gamma   90.00
#
_symmetry.space_group_name_H-M   'P 1'
#
loop_
_entity.id
_entity.type
_entity.pdbx_description
1 polymer ?
#
loop_
_entity_poly.entity_id
_entity_poly.type
_entity_poly.pdbx_seq_one_letter_code
_entity_poly.pdbx_strand_id
1 'polypeptide(L)'
;MAGSRWFSTLDLASGYWQVGMAAEDRQKTAFITGNGLYQFRVMPFGLCNAPATFERLMDRVLSGLHWEACLVYLDDVIVYGATFSEAMDRLKTIFNRFRDAGLKLSPGKCQLFKQSVTYLGHIVSKDGVGTDPEK
;
A
#
# COMPACT_ATOMS: atom_id res chain seq x y z
N MET A 1 -2.26 -17.53 -1.69
CA MET A 1 -3.44 -17.12 -2.48
C MET A 1 -4.25 -18.29 -3.05
N ALA A 2 -3.63 -19.42 -3.44
CA ALA A 2 -4.40 -20.60 -3.86
C ALA A 2 -5.43 -21.02 -2.78
N GLY A 3 -6.68 -21.23 -3.17
CA GLY A 3 -7.79 -21.57 -2.27
C GLY A 3 -8.49 -20.38 -1.59
N SER A 4 -8.01 -19.15 -1.79
CA SER A 4 -8.69 -17.93 -1.31
C SER A 4 -9.88 -17.59 -2.23
N ARG A 5 -10.97 -17.09 -1.64
CA ARG A 5 -12.20 -16.72 -2.37
C ARG A 5 -12.59 -15.26 -2.18
N TRP A 6 -12.05 -14.62 -1.14
CA TRP A 6 -12.35 -13.26 -0.77
C TRP A 6 -11.07 -12.45 -0.80
N PHE A 7 -11.08 -11.39 -1.58
CA PHE A 7 -9.95 -10.51 -1.82
C PHE A 7 -10.35 -9.07 -1.51
N SER A 8 -9.45 -8.31 -0.92
CA SER A 8 -9.60 -6.87 -0.73
C SER A 8 -8.31 -6.18 -1.14
N THR A 9 -8.39 -5.20 -2.02
CA THR A 9 -7.26 -4.34 -2.39
C THR A 9 -7.35 -3.02 -1.64
N LEU A 10 -6.23 -2.60 -1.07
CA LEU A 10 -6.08 -1.39 -0.29
C LEU A 10 -5.02 -0.53 -0.95
N ASP A 11 -5.35 0.74 -1.16
CA ASP A 11 -4.49 1.76 -1.76
C ASP A 11 -4.22 2.84 -0.70
N LEU A 12 -2.95 3.18 -0.49
CA LEU A 12 -2.56 4.25 0.42
C LEU A 12 -2.76 5.63 -0.22
N ALA A 13 -3.37 6.54 0.54
CA ALA A 13 -3.64 7.90 0.06
C ALA A 13 -2.33 8.71 -0.05
N SER A 14 -1.85 8.96 -1.27
CA SER A 14 -0.60 9.70 -1.49
C SER A 14 0.57 9.14 -0.67
N GLY A 15 0.83 7.83 -0.80
CA GLY A 15 1.73 7.04 0.06
C GLY A 15 3.00 7.76 0.50
N TYR A 16 3.85 8.18 -0.45
CA TYR A 16 5.12 8.86 -0.13
C TYR A 16 4.94 10.13 0.73
N TRP A 17 3.86 10.89 0.52
CA TRP A 17 3.62 12.13 1.27
C TRP A 17 3.21 11.89 2.72
N GLN A 18 2.94 10.64 3.10
CA GLN A 18 2.69 10.26 4.48
C GLN A 18 3.99 9.98 5.26
N VAL A 19 5.13 9.86 4.56
CA VAL A 19 6.43 9.58 5.17
C VAL A 19 7.20 10.88 5.40
N GLY A 20 7.61 11.13 6.63
CA GLY A 20 8.40 12.32 6.98
C GLY A 20 9.83 12.26 6.44
N MET A 21 10.35 13.41 5.97
CA MET A 21 11.77 13.57 5.68
C MET A 21 12.56 13.80 6.97
N ALA A 22 13.69 13.09 7.11
CA ALA A 22 14.68 13.33 8.15
C ALA A 22 15.12 14.80 8.12
N ALA A 23 15.22 15.44 9.28
CA ALA A 23 15.41 16.90 9.38
C ALA A 23 16.68 17.37 8.67
N GLU A 24 17.77 16.61 8.78
CA GLU A 24 19.07 16.86 8.15
C GLU A 24 19.06 16.76 6.61
N ASP A 25 18.13 15.98 6.05
CA ASP A 25 18.02 15.73 4.61
C ASP A 25 17.03 16.66 3.90
N ARG A 26 16.19 17.41 4.62
CA ARG A 26 15.15 18.28 4.03
C ARG A 26 15.74 19.28 3.03
N GLN A 27 16.87 19.88 3.36
CA GLN A 27 17.56 20.84 2.48
C GLN A 27 17.95 20.24 1.11
N LYS A 28 18.19 18.92 1.02
CA LYS A 28 18.50 18.22 -0.23
C LYS A 28 17.28 18.13 -1.16
N THR A 29 16.09 18.32 -0.61
CA THR A 29 14.82 18.34 -1.34
C THR A 29 14.36 19.76 -1.67
N ALA A 30 15.26 20.74 -1.57
CA ALA A 30 14.89 22.13 -1.83
C ALA A 30 14.54 22.36 -3.31
N PHE A 31 13.53 23.18 -3.55
CA PHE A 31 13.07 23.58 -4.88
C PHE A 31 12.76 25.07 -4.91
N ILE A 32 12.96 25.68 -6.08
CA ILE A 32 12.75 27.11 -6.30
C ILE A 32 11.39 27.31 -6.97
N THR A 33 10.65 28.28 -6.46
CA THR A 33 9.47 28.84 -7.11
C THR A 33 9.74 30.31 -7.45
N GLY A 34 8.88 30.95 -8.24
CA GLY A 34 8.99 32.39 -8.51
C GLY A 34 8.98 33.27 -7.25
N ASN A 35 8.49 32.75 -6.12
CA ASN A 35 8.34 33.47 -4.87
C ASN A 35 9.38 33.08 -3.79
N GLY A 36 10.30 32.17 -4.09
CA GLY A 36 11.37 31.80 -3.15
C GLY A 36 11.76 30.33 -3.16
N LEU A 37 12.64 29.98 -2.20
CA LEU A 37 13.17 28.63 -1.98
C LEU A 37 12.36 27.91 -0.90
N TYR A 38 11.89 26.72 -1.25
CA TYR A 38 11.11 25.85 -0.36
C TYR A 38 11.81 24.49 -0.23
N GLN A 39 11.47 23.73 0.80
CA GLN A 39 11.96 22.36 0.99
C GLN A 39 10.83 21.46 1.47
N PHE A 40 10.88 20.18 1.12
CA PHE A 40 9.86 19.23 1.54
C PHE A 40 10.05 18.79 3.00
N ARG A 41 8.94 18.62 3.72
CA ARG A 41 8.90 18.03 5.07
C ARG A 41 8.53 16.55 5.05
N VAL A 42 7.90 16.12 3.97
CA VAL A 42 7.48 14.74 3.69
C VAL A 42 8.16 14.28 2.41
N MET A 43 8.22 12.98 2.16
CA MET A 43 8.96 12.42 1.04
C MET A 43 8.30 12.80 -0.29
N PRO A 44 8.94 13.63 -1.13
CA PRO A 44 8.39 14.00 -2.42
C PRO A 44 8.55 12.88 -3.45
N PHE A 45 7.74 12.94 -4.50
CA PHE A 45 7.95 12.11 -5.69
C PHE A 45 9.26 12.49 -6.39
N GLY A 46 9.87 11.52 -7.09
CA GLY A 46 11.09 11.73 -7.86
C GLY A 46 12.40 11.46 -7.09
N LEU A 47 12.34 11.19 -5.78
CA LEU A 47 13.51 10.70 -5.07
C LEU A 47 13.84 9.26 -5.50
N CYS A 48 15.10 9.02 -5.87
CA CYS A 48 15.57 7.72 -6.35
C CYS A 48 15.27 6.58 -5.37
N ASN A 49 15.38 6.84 -4.06
CA ASN A 49 15.17 5.85 -3.00
C ASN A 49 13.79 5.92 -2.32
N ALA A 50 12.86 6.73 -2.84
CA ALA A 50 11.51 6.80 -2.27
C ALA A 50 10.78 5.43 -2.27
N PRO A 51 10.75 4.68 -3.39
CA PRO A 51 10.07 3.38 -3.42
C PRO A 51 10.66 2.39 -2.41
N ALA A 52 12.00 2.29 -2.36
CA ALA A 52 12.68 1.38 -1.44
C ALA A 52 12.47 1.75 0.04
N THR A 53 12.41 3.05 0.35
CA THR A 53 12.13 3.51 1.72
C THR A 53 10.70 3.20 2.12
N PHE A 54 9.76 3.36 1.19
CA PHE A 54 8.35 3.06 1.41
C PHE A 54 8.11 1.55 1.56
N GLU A 55 8.73 0.72 0.73
CA GLU A 55 8.61 -0.74 0.85
C GLU A 55 9.09 -1.23 2.22
N ARG A 56 10.24 -0.72 2.69
CA ARG A 56 10.76 -1.03 4.03
C ARG A 56 9.81 -0.59 5.16
N LEU A 57 9.09 0.52 4.98
CA LEU A 57 8.08 0.96 5.93
C LEU A 57 6.92 -0.06 5.95
N MET A 58 6.44 -0.45 4.78
CA MET A 58 5.32 -1.39 4.66
C MET A 58 5.67 -2.78 5.21
N ASP A 59 6.87 -3.29 4.93
CA ASP A 59 7.40 -4.52 5.52
C ASP A 59 7.40 -4.49 7.04
N ARG A 60 7.75 -3.33 7.63
CA ARG A 60 7.76 -3.16 9.08
C ARG A 60 6.35 -3.10 9.65
N VAL A 61 5.44 -2.38 9.01
CA VAL A 61 4.05 -2.21 9.48
C VAL A 61 3.27 -3.52 9.39
N LEU A 62 3.50 -4.30 8.33
CA LEU A 62 2.80 -5.56 8.05
C LEU A 62 3.65 -6.80 8.35
N SER A 63 4.70 -6.62 9.17
CA SER A 63 5.57 -7.71 9.61
C SER A 63 4.77 -8.83 10.26
N GLY A 64 5.05 -10.07 9.85
CA GLY A 64 4.36 -11.27 10.31
C GLY A 64 2.96 -11.49 9.70
N LEU A 65 2.48 -10.61 8.82
CA LEU A 65 1.22 -10.80 8.07
C LEU A 65 1.47 -11.05 6.58
N HIS A 66 2.63 -10.62 6.10
CA HIS A 66 3.05 -10.79 4.72
C HIS A 66 3.19 -12.29 4.40
N TRP A 67 2.72 -12.71 3.22
CA TRP A 67 2.58 -14.10 2.75
C TRP A 67 1.52 -14.97 3.44
N GLU A 68 1.00 -14.57 4.61
CA GLU A 68 -0.05 -15.32 5.32
C GLU A 68 -1.44 -14.73 5.09
N ALA A 69 -1.57 -13.42 5.36
CA ALA A 69 -2.84 -12.68 5.35
C ALA A 69 -2.91 -11.65 4.22
N CYS A 70 -1.77 -11.10 3.82
CA CYS A 70 -1.68 -10.12 2.75
C CYS A 70 -0.42 -10.28 1.90
N LEU A 71 -0.45 -9.65 0.74
CA LEU A 71 0.72 -9.38 -0.08
C LEU A 71 0.79 -7.87 -0.30
N VAL A 72 2.00 -7.35 -0.28
CA VAL A 72 2.30 -5.93 -0.36
C VAL A 72 3.20 -5.72 -1.55
N TYR A 73 2.97 -4.65 -2.30
CA TYR A 73 3.88 -4.14 -3.31
C TYR A 73 3.78 -2.62 -3.34
N LEU A 74 4.79 -1.93 -2.80
CA LEU A 74 4.80 -0.49 -2.62
C LEU A 74 3.51 0.01 -1.93
N ASP A 75 2.72 0.83 -2.63
CA ASP A 75 1.49 1.44 -2.13
C ASP A 75 0.26 0.51 -2.22
N ASP A 76 0.37 -0.61 -2.93
CA ASP A 76 -0.73 -1.56 -3.16
C ASP A 76 -0.65 -2.73 -2.18
N VAL A 77 -1.75 -2.98 -1.46
CA VAL A 77 -1.86 -4.14 -0.56
C VAL A 77 -3.07 -4.97 -0.93
N ILE A 78 -2.86 -6.28 -1.10
CA ILE A 78 -3.95 -7.24 -1.28
C ILE A 78 -4.08 -8.12 -0.05
N VAL A 79 -5.28 -8.14 0.52
CA VAL A 79 -5.69 -9.00 1.62
C VAL A 79 -6.54 -10.12 1.06
N TYR A 80 -6.31 -11.35 1.50
CA TYR A 80 -7.05 -12.51 0.99
C TYR A 80 -7.42 -13.49 2.10
N GLY A 81 -8.49 -14.26 1.89
CA GLY A 81 -8.96 -15.31 2.80
C GLY A 81 -9.82 -16.36 2.10
N ALA A 82 -9.89 -17.56 2.66
CA ALA A 82 -10.71 -18.65 2.13
C ALA A 82 -12.20 -18.46 2.46
N THR A 83 -12.49 -17.91 3.64
CA THR A 83 -13.84 -17.56 4.09
C THR A 83 -13.99 -16.06 4.31
N PHE A 84 -15.24 -15.58 4.31
CA PHE A 84 -15.53 -14.16 4.57
C PHE A 84 -15.09 -13.75 5.99
N SER A 85 -15.34 -14.61 6.99
CA SER A 85 -14.95 -14.34 8.39
C SER A 85 -13.43 -14.18 8.51
N GLU A 86 -12.68 -15.11 7.93
CA GLU A 86 -11.22 -15.04 7.91
C GLU A 86 -10.70 -13.77 7.22
N ALA A 87 -11.26 -13.43 6.04
CA ALA A 87 -10.90 -12.22 5.33
C ALA A 87 -11.20 -10.94 6.15
N MET A 88 -12.33 -10.93 6.87
CA MET A 88 -12.72 -9.82 7.75
C MET A 88 -11.75 -9.65 8.92
N ASP A 89 -11.37 -10.73 9.59
CA ASP A 89 -10.44 -10.70 10.73
C ASP A 89 -9.04 -10.24 10.30
N ARG A 90 -8.57 -10.74 9.15
CA ARG A 90 -7.31 -10.30 8.53
C ARG A 90 -7.35 -8.81 8.19
N LEU A 91 -8.42 -8.35 7.53
CA LEU A 91 -8.59 -6.95 7.16
C LEU A 91 -8.61 -6.03 8.38
N LYS A 92 -9.32 -6.43 9.45
CA LYS A 92 -9.37 -5.69 10.71
C LYS A 92 -7.98 -5.56 11.34
N THR A 93 -7.20 -6.64 11.32
CA THR A 93 -5.82 -6.64 11.83
C THR A 93 -4.94 -5.66 11.04
N ILE A 94 -5.04 -5.69 9.72
CA ILE A 94 -4.28 -4.79 8.83
C ILE A 94 -4.68 -3.32 9.03
N PHE A 95 -5.98 -3.03 9.16
CA PHE A 95 -6.46 -1.67 9.46
C PHE A 95 -5.97 -1.15 10.81
N ASN A 96 -5.81 -2.02 11.81
CA ASN A 96 -5.20 -1.62 13.09
C ASN A 96 -3.71 -1.29 12.89
N ARG A 97 -2.95 -2.12 12.14
CA ARG A 97 -1.53 -1.84 11.83
C ARG A 97 -1.34 -0.50 11.13
N PHE A 98 -2.15 -0.20 10.11
CA PHE A 98 -2.07 1.09 9.43
C PHE A 98 -2.41 2.26 10.36
N ARG A 99 -3.42 2.10 11.21
CA ARG A 99 -3.79 3.12 12.20
C ARG A 99 -2.66 3.39 13.19
N ASP A 100 -2.04 2.34 13.71
CA ASP A 100 -0.91 2.45 14.66
C ASP A 100 0.31 3.12 14.01
N ALA A 101 0.53 2.88 12.72
CA ALA A 101 1.58 3.51 11.92
C ALA A 101 1.23 4.93 11.45
N GLY A 102 -0.01 5.40 11.65
CA GLY A 102 -0.49 6.69 11.15
C GLY A 102 -0.70 6.74 9.63
N LEU A 103 -0.76 5.59 8.96
CA LEU A 103 -0.98 5.47 7.52
C LEU A 103 -2.47 5.53 7.17
N LYS A 104 -2.79 6.26 6.10
CA LYS A 104 -4.12 6.53 5.60
C LYS A 104 -4.35 5.84 4.28
N LEU A 105 -5.52 5.23 4.14
CA LEU A 105 -5.99 4.61 2.91
C LEU A 105 -6.86 5.57 2.11
N SER A 106 -6.95 5.35 0.80
CA SER A 106 -7.87 6.04 -0.11
C SER A 106 -9.16 5.23 -0.26
N PRO A 107 -10.28 5.60 0.40
CA PRO A 107 -11.48 4.77 0.42
C PRO A 107 -12.07 4.54 -0.97
N GLY A 108 -11.97 5.54 -1.86
CA GLY A 108 -12.50 5.46 -3.22
C GLY A 108 -11.71 4.54 -4.16
N LYS A 109 -10.47 4.18 -3.80
CA LYS A 109 -9.62 3.26 -4.57
C LYS A 109 -9.54 1.87 -3.95
N CYS A 110 -9.95 1.70 -2.69
CA CYS A 110 -9.99 0.40 -2.03
C CYS A 110 -11.15 -0.44 -2.58
N GLN A 111 -10.91 -1.73 -2.80
CA GLN A 111 -11.95 -2.71 -3.10
C GLN A 111 -12.02 -3.71 -1.96
N LEU A 112 -13.20 -3.91 -1.36
CA LEU A 112 -13.35 -4.80 -0.20
C LEU A 112 -14.23 -6.00 -0.54
N PHE A 113 -13.83 -7.17 -0.02
CA PHE A 113 -14.57 -8.42 -0.07
C PHE A 113 -15.09 -8.79 -1.46
N LYS A 114 -14.23 -8.68 -2.47
CA LYS A 114 -14.52 -9.12 -3.84
C LYS A 114 -14.05 -10.55 -4.07
N GLN A 115 -14.66 -11.23 -5.03
CA GLN A 115 -14.24 -12.58 -5.45
C GLN A 115 -13.20 -12.56 -6.58
N SER A 116 -13.07 -11.41 -7.24
CA SER A 116 -12.08 -11.13 -8.26
C SER A 116 -11.67 -9.66 -8.13
N VAL A 117 -10.37 -9.38 -8.17
CA VAL A 117 -9.81 -8.02 -8.08
C VAL A 117 -8.67 -7.86 -9.07
N THR A 118 -8.51 -6.66 -9.61
CA THR A 118 -7.29 -6.28 -10.34
C THR A 118 -6.22 -5.86 -9.33
N TYR A 119 -5.05 -6.46 -9.40
CA TYR A 119 -3.90 -6.18 -8.55
C TYR A 119 -2.63 -6.22 -9.40
N LEU A 120 -1.86 -5.12 -9.41
CA LEU A 120 -0.62 -4.97 -10.20
C LEU A 120 -0.76 -5.32 -11.70
N GLY A 121 -1.92 -5.07 -12.30
CA GLY A 121 -2.19 -5.41 -13.71
C GLY A 121 -2.49 -6.89 -13.96
N HIS A 122 -2.79 -7.65 -12.91
CA HIS A 122 -3.26 -9.02 -12.99
C HIS A 122 -4.64 -9.14 -12.36
N ILE A 123 -5.46 -10.07 -12.87
CA ILE A 123 -6.73 -10.44 -12.25
C ILE A 123 -6.46 -11.56 -11.25
N VAL A 124 -6.74 -11.30 -9.99
CA VAL A 124 -6.63 -12.28 -8.90
C VAL A 124 -8.02 -12.77 -8.56
N SER A 125 -8.24 -14.08 -8.69
CA SER A 125 -9.51 -14.73 -8.37
C SER A 125 -9.29 -16.09 -7.69
N LYS A 126 -10.39 -16.79 -7.38
CA LYS A 126 -10.35 -18.16 -6.86
C LYS A 126 -9.62 -19.14 -7.78
N ASP A 127 -9.64 -18.87 -9.09
CA ASP A 127 -9.11 -19.75 -10.14
C ASP A 127 -7.60 -19.51 -10.35
N GLY A 128 -7.03 -18.50 -9.67
CA GLY A 128 -5.61 -18.19 -9.69
C GLY A 128 -5.34 -16.73 -10.09
N VAL A 129 -4.12 -16.50 -10.57
CA VAL A 129 -3.68 -15.22 -11.10
C VAL A 129 -3.71 -15.29 -12.61
N GLY A 130 -4.59 -14.49 -13.24
CA GLY A 130 -4.68 -14.33 -14.69
C GLY A 130 -4.12 -12.98 -15.13
N THR A 131 -3.82 -12.86 -16.42
CA THR A 131 -3.49 -11.57 -17.05
C THR A 131 -4.74 -10.72 -17.21
N ASP A 132 -4.62 -9.41 -16.95
CA ASP A 132 -5.70 -8.45 -17.18
C ASP A 132 -5.91 -8.26 -18.70
N PRO A 133 -7.10 -8.56 -19.26
CA PRO A 133 -7.36 -8.42 -20.68
C PRO A 133 -7.42 -6.96 -21.18
N GLU A 134 -7.43 -5.97 -20.29
CA GLU A 134 -7.39 -4.55 -20.65
C GLU A 134 -5.96 -3.98 -20.83
N LYS A 135 -4.91 -4.81 -20.70
CA LYS A 135 -3.51 -4.41 -20.88
C LYS A 135 -2.72 -5.30 -21.85
#